data_AF-A0A7S1FTC3-F1
#
_entry.id   AF-A0A7S1FTC3-F1
#
_cell.length_a   1.000
_cell.length_b   1.000
_cell.length_c   1.000
_cell.angle_alpha   90.00
_cell.angle_beta   90.00
_cell.angle_gamma   90.00
#
_symmetry.space_group_name_H-M   'P 1'
#
loop_
_entity.id
_entity.type
_entity.pdbx_description
1 polymer ?
#
loop_
_entity_poly.entity_id
_entity_poly.type
_entity_poly.pdbx_seq_one_letter_code
_entity_poly.pdbx_strand_id
1 'polypeptide(L)'
;MSFSSRRRNYMLTPHRRDGLLEWMKKMLQHSFVLDALESTGADTFSHFEQLIDEHREYTMNNESSQDGTNTQKVSRLIQLVPTTGVFFTRLPLRRAFLAYDRKYRVSKRRYVCMSFNEVRQIMNLAQVMAFGPPASPERDISENCKEAEPKYRKVFESDFNFPGPKLITFDGDVSFMKLDIFAFYVSD
;
A
#
# COMPACT_ATOMS: atom_id res chain seq x y z
N MET A 1 -12.04 -20.99 -44.37
CA MET A 1 -11.55 -21.17 -42.98
C MET A 1 -10.30 -20.32 -42.83
N SER A 2 -10.34 -19.28 -41.98
CA SER A 2 -9.63 -19.23 -40.68
C SER A 2 -8.13 -19.50 -40.85
N PHE A 3 -7.23 -18.58 -40.51
CA PHE A 3 -6.98 -18.19 -39.14
C PHE A 3 -6.82 -16.68 -38.95
N SER A 4 -7.59 -16.11 -38.02
CA SER A 4 -7.36 -14.79 -37.43
C SER A 4 -5.92 -14.72 -36.92
N SER A 5 -5.10 -13.83 -37.49
CA SER A 5 -3.77 -13.43 -36.99
C SER A 5 -3.90 -12.63 -35.69
N ARG A 6 -4.53 -13.24 -34.69
CA ARG A 6 -4.58 -12.78 -33.30
C ARG A 6 -4.09 -13.90 -32.41
N ARG A 7 -2.91 -14.43 -32.74
CA ARG A 7 -2.09 -15.07 -31.72
C ARG A 7 -1.51 -13.92 -30.90
N ARG A 8 -2.33 -13.37 -29.98
CA ARG A 8 -1.85 -12.53 -28.90
C ARG A 8 -0.73 -13.34 -28.26
N ASN A 9 0.50 -12.84 -28.35
CA ASN A 9 1.58 -13.38 -27.54
C ASN A 9 1.12 -13.21 -26.10
N TYR A 10 0.60 -14.29 -25.51
CA TYR A 10 0.62 -14.46 -24.06
C TYR A 10 2.08 -14.70 -23.67
N MET A 11 2.99 -13.78 -24.04
CA MET A 11 4.11 -13.50 -23.17
C MET A 11 3.43 -13.11 -21.88
N LEU A 12 3.39 -14.05 -20.93
CA LEU A 12 3.13 -13.75 -19.53
C LEU A 12 4.08 -12.61 -19.22
N THR A 13 3.59 -11.37 -19.25
CA THR A 13 4.38 -10.22 -18.87
C THR A 13 4.96 -10.59 -17.52
N PRO A 14 6.29 -10.75 -17.40
CA PRO A 14 6.87 -11.13 -16.13
C PRO A 14 6.36 -10.09 -15.14
N HIS A 15 5.75 -10.57 -14.05
CA HIS A 15 5.18 -9.69 -13.04
C HIS A 15 6.23 -8.62 -12.69
N ARG A 16 5.93 -7.34 -12.94
CA ARG A 16 6.87 -6.26 -12.69
C ARG A 16 7.22 -6.33 -11.21
N ARG A 17 8.44 -6.77 -10.90
CA ARG A 17 8.90 -6.89 -9.51
C ARG A 17 9.07 -5.47 -9.00
N ASP A 18 8.15 -5.08 -8.15
CA ASP A 18 8.22 -3.81 -7.45
C ASP A 18 9.32 -3.92 -6.39
N GLY A 19 10.39 -3.15 -6.58
CA GLY A 19 11.56 -3.18 -5.70
C GLY A 19 11.24 -2.75 -4.27
N LEU A 20 10.26 -1.86 -4.09
CA LEU A 20 9.82 -1.43 -2.76
C LEU A 20 9.13 -2.57 -2.02
N LEU A 21 8.19 -3.24 -2.67
CA LEU A 21 7.47 -4.39 -2.09
C LEU A 21 8.42 -5.54 -1.75
N GLU A 22 9.42 -5.78 -2.60
CA GLU A 22 10.44 -6.80 -2.34
C GLU A 22 11.32 -6.43 -1.14
N TRP A 23 11.72 -5.16 -1.02
CA TRP A 23 12.47 -4.66 0.13
C TRP A 23 11.67 -4.77 1.44
N MET A 24 10.40 -4.32 1.44
CA MET A 24 9.52 -4.44 2.61
C MET A 24 9.36 -5.90 3.05
N LYS A 25 9.17 -6.82 2.08
CA LYS A 25 9.11 -8.26 2.36
C LYS A 25 10.40 -8.77 3.02
N LYS A 26 11.57 -8.39 2.50
CA LYS A 26 12.88 -8.81 3.06
C LYS A 26 13.06 -8.31 4.50
N MET A 27 12.64 -7.09 4.81
CA MET A 27 12.68 -6.56 6.17
C MET A 27 11.77 -7.34 7.14
N LEU A 28 10.57 -7.72 6.70
CA LEU A 28 9.63 -8.51 7.51
C LEU A 28 10.05 -9.97 7.70
N GLN A 29 10.97 -10.48 6.86
CA GLN A 29 11.46 -11.85 6.97
C GLN A 29 12.19 -12.10 8.30
N HIS A 30 12.93 -11.11 8.80
CA HIS A 30 13.63 -11.23 10.08
C HIS A 30 12.67 -11.36 11.25
N SER A 31 11.59 -10.57 11.27
CA SER A 31 10.54 -10.66 12.29
C SER A 31 9.82 -12.02 12.27
N PHE A 32 9.69 -12.64 11.09
CA PHE A 32 9.14 -13.98 10.96
C PHE A 32 10.08 -15.07 11.51
N VAL A 33 11.38 -15.01 11.19
CA VAL A 33 12.36 -16.00 11.70
C VAL A 33 12.44 -15.99 13.23
N LEU A 34 12.23 -14.82 13.84
CA LEU A 34 12.23 -14.64 15.29
C LEU A 34 10.87 -14.94 15.95
N ASP A 35 9.86 -15.38 15.20
CA ASP A 35 8.48 -15.57 15.68
C ASP A 35 7.91 -14.32 16.40
N ALA A 36 8.40 -13.14 16.02
CA ALA A 36 8.11 -11.86 16.66
C ALA A 36 7.17 -10.99 15.79
N LEU A 37 6.59 -11.55 14.74
CA LEU A 37 5.79 -10.80 13.76
C LEU A 37 4.53 -10.18 14.38
N GLU A 38 3.94 -10.82 15.40
CA GLU A 38 2.78 -10.28 16.14
C GLU A 38 3.11 -9.00 16.90
N SER A 39 4.28 -8.95 17.55
CA SER A 39 4.73 -7.77 18.31
C SER A 39 5.40 -6.74 17.43
N THR A 40 6.38 -7.14 16.61
CA THR A 40 7.25 -6.23 15.85
C THR A 40 6.66 -5.83 14.51
N GLY A 41 5.66 -6.55 13.99
CA GLY A 41 5.08 -6.29 12.67
C GLY A 41 4.50 -4.90 12.55
N ALA A 42 3.66 -4.49 13.52
CA ALA A 42 3.02 -3.17 13.51
C ALA A 42 4.03 -2.03 13.57
N ASP A 43 5.09 -2.17 14.37
CA ASP A 43 6.16 -1.17 14.49
C ASP A 43 7.00 -1.08 13.22
N THR A 44 7.28 -2.24 12.59
CA THR A 44 7.98 -2.29 11.30
C THR A 44 7.20 -1.54 10.22
N PHE A 45 5.88 -1.75 10.16
CA PHE A 45 5.03 -0.99 9.25
C PHE A 45 4.97 0.50 9.59
N SER A 46 4.97 0.87 10.87
CA SER A 46 5.05 2.28 11.29
C SER A 46 6.36 2.94 10.84
N HIS A 47 7.48 2.21 10.89
CA HIS A 47 8.75 2.71 10.38
C HIS A 47 8.71 2.93 8.86
N PHE A 48 8.03 2.06 8.11
CA PHE A 48 7.80 2.29 6.68
C PHE A 48 6.96 3.54 6.41
N GLU A 49 5.93 3.83 7.22
CA GLU A 49 5.16 5.08 7.11
C GLU A 49 6.07 6.29 7.25
N GLN A 50 6.94 6.31 8.27
CA GLN A 50 7.88 7.40 8.52
C GLN A 50 8.84 7.64 7.35
N LEU A 51 9.39 6.57 6.76
CA LEU A 51 10.29 6.67 5.61
C LEU A 51 9.59 7.20 4.35
N ILE A 52 8.32 6.81 4.16
CA ILE A 52 7.50 7.31 3.05
C ILE A 52 7.17 8.78 3.26
N ASP A 53 6.75 9.17 4.47
CA ASP A 53 6.43 10.56 4.79
C ASP A 53 7.65 11.48 4.64
N GLU A 54 8.82 11.04 5.13
CA GLU A 54 10.09 11.74 4.91
C GLU A 54 10.38 11.90 3.41
N HIS A 55 10.26 10.83 2.62
CA HIS A 55 10.49 10.88 1.18
C HIS A 55 9.55 11.87 0.48
N ARG A 56 8.28 11.94 0.89
CA ARG A 56 7.31 12.89 0.33
C ARG A 56 7.72 14.34 0.57
N GLU A 57 8.19 14.64 1.78
CA GLU A 57 8.64 16.00 2.14
C GLU A 57 9.89 16.40 1.34
N TYR A 58 10.84 15.48 1.14
CA TYR A 58 12.01 15.74 0.31
C TYR A 58 11.65 16.00 -1.16
N THR A 59 10.74 15.23 -1.74
CA THR A 59 10.35 15.41 -3.15
C THR A 59 9.68 16.78 -3.35
N MET A 60 8.77 17.18 -2.45
CA MET A 60 8.08 18.49 -2.52
C MET A 60 9.04 19.68 -2.36
N ASN A 61 10.02 19.58 -1.46
CA ASN A 61 10.99 20.66 -1.21
C ASN A 61 12.03 20.81 -2.33
N ASN A 62 12.42 19.71 -2.99
CA ASN A 62 13.39 19.74 -4.09
C ASN A 62 12.81 20.40 -5.35
N GLU A 63 11.52 20.23 -5.64
CA GLU A 63 10.85 20.91 -6.76
C GLU A 63 10.85 22.44 -6.60
N SER A 64 10.89 22.93 -5.35
CA SER A 64 10.84 24.36 -5.03
C SER A 64 12.23 25.05 -5.08
N SER A 65 13.30 24.27 -5.02
CA SER A 65 14.67 24.77 -4.81
C SER A 65 15.49 24.70 -6.10
N GLN A 66 15.08 25.44 -7.12
CA GLN A 66 15.81 25.60 -8.37
C GLN A 66 16.93 26.65 -8.21
N ASP A 67 17.76 26.52 -7.16
CA ASP A 67 18.88 27.43 -6.92
C ASP A 67 20.18 26.65 -6.75
N GLY A 68 21.17 26.95 -7.60
CA GLY A 68 22.31 26.14 -8.00
C GLY A 68 23.38 25.80 -6.95
N THR A 69 23.01 25.48 -5.71
CA THR A 69 23.95 24.96 -4.70
C THR A 69 23.80 23.44 -4.55
N ASN A 70 24.83 22.75 -5.06
CA ASN A 70 24.80 21.36 -5.49
C ASN A 70 25.01 20.37 -4.34
N THR A 71 24.09 20.28 -3.38
CA THR A 71 24.05 19.19 -2.41
C THR A 71 22.66 18.57 -2.40
N GLN A 72 22.41 17.73 -3.40
CA GLN A 72 21.17 16.98 -3.59
C GLN A 72 20.95 16.05 -2.38
N LYS A 73 20.17 16.50 -1.39
CA LYS A 73 19.77 15.68 -0.25
C LYS A 73 18.81 14.60 -0.75
N VAL A 74 19.27 13.35 -0.76
CA VAL A 74 18.46 12.19 -1.10
C VAL A 74 17.75 11.67 0.16
N SER A 75 16.46 11.34 0.04
CA SER A 75 15.71 10.70 1.13
C SER A 75 16.32 9.33 1.48
N ARG A 76 16.22 8.91 2.76
CA ARG A 76 16.67 7.57 3.19
C ARG A 76 16.00 6.44 2.41
N LEU A 77 14.73 6.60 2.04
CA LEU A 77 14.00 5.60 1.27
C LEU A 77 14.60 5.37 -0.12
N ILE A 78 15.01 6.43 -0.84
CA ILE A 78 15.68 6.31 -2.14
C ILE A 78 17.03 5.60 -2.00
N GLN A 79 17.77 5.86 -0.91
CA GLN A 79 19.04 5.18 -0.67
C GLN A 79 18.86 3.67 -0.47
N LEU A 80 17.78 3.26 0.19
CA LEU A 80 17.45 1.85 0.42
C LEU A 80 16.86 1.18 -0.83
N VAL A 81 15.99 1.90 -1.54
CA VAL A 81 15.27 1.43 -2.72
C VAL A 81 15.31 2.51 -3.80
N PRO A 82 16.30 2.46 -4.73
CA PRO A 82 16.43 3.48 -5.77
C PRO A 82 15.33 3.40 -6.84
N THR A 83 14.54 2.33 -6.84
CA THR A 83 13.41 2.13 -7.77
C THR A 83 12.10 2.74 -7.27
N THR A 84 12.10 3.34 -6.07
CA THR A 84 10.91 3.95 -5.48
C THR A 84 10.49 5.20 -6.24
N GLY A 85 9.21 5.24 -6.62
CA GLY A 85 8.59 6.42 -7.26
C GLY A 85 8.06 7.43 -6.24
N VAL A 86 7.33 8.43 -6.75
CA VAL A 86 6.73 9.50 -5.94
C VAL A 86 5.47 9.01 -5.23
N PHE A 87 5.27 9.44 -3.98
CA PHE A 87 4.04 9.19 -3.21
C PHE A 87 3.21 10.47 -3.07
N PHE A 88 1.97 10.44 -3.57
CA PHE A 88 1.09 11.61 -3.50
C PHE A 88 0.34 11.73 -2.16
N THR A 89 0.03 10.61 -1.52
CA THR A 89 -0.79 10.55 -0.30
C THR A 89 0.00 10.00 0.89
N ARG A 90 -0.42 10.36 2.12
CA ARG A 90 0.07 9.70 3.34
C ARG A 90 -0.58 8.33 3.46
N LEU A 91 0.21 7.30 3.77
CA LEU A 91 -0.23 5.92 3.75
C LEU A 91 -0.24 5.34 5.18
N PRO A 92 -1.42 5.06 5.77
CA PRO A 92 -1.52 4.46 7.11
C PRO A 92 -1.26 2.93 7.05
N LEU A 93 -0.02 2.53 6.73
CA LEU A 93 0.44 1.14 6.65
C LEU A 93 0.30 0.35 7.97
N ARG A 94 0.59 0.92 9.14
CA ARG A 94 0.46 0.26 10.45
C ARG A 94 -0.99 -0.17 10.66
N ARG A 95 -1.92 0.76 10.44
CA ARG A 95 -3.35 0.50 10.59
C ARG A 95 -3.85 -0.50 9.53
N ALA A 96 -3.36 -0.40 8.30
CA ALA A 96 -3.69 -1.35 7.24
C ALA A 96 -3.20 -2.77 7.60
N PHE A 97 -1.98 -2.91 8.11
CA PHE A 97 -1.45 -4.18 8.58
C PHE A 97 -2.32 -4.78 9.70
N LEU A 98 -2.66 -4.01 10.74
CA LEU A 98 -3.51 -4.49 11.84
C LEU A 98 -4.89 -4.92 11.36
N ALA A 99 -5.49 -4.18 10.41
CA ALA A 99 -6.77 -4.56 9.82
C ALA A 99 -6.67 -5.84 8.97
N TYR A 100 -5.58 -5.99 8.22
CA TYR A 100 -5.30 -7.18 7.43
C TYR A 100 -5.05 -8.40 8.31
N ASP A 101 -4.23 -8.25 9.35
CA ASP A 101 -3.88 -9.32 10.28
C ASP A 101 -5.09 -9.78 11.09
N ARG A 102 -5.99 -8.86 11.48
CA ARG A 102 -7.25 -9.23 12.13
C ARG A 102 -8.09 -10.20 11.29
N LYS A 103 -8.10 -10.01 9.96
CA LYS A 103 -8.91 -10.82 9.03
C LYS A 103 -8.21 -12.12 8.63
N TYR A 104 -6.93 -12.06 8.29
CA TYR A 104 -6.19 -13.17 7.69
C TYR A 104 -5.22 -13.88 8.64
N ARG A 105 -4.99 -13.33 9.84
CA ARG A 105 -4.12 -13.88 10.90
C ARG A 105 -2.75 -14.27 10.37
N VAL A 106 -2.12 -13.36 9.62
CA VAL A 106 -0.83 -13.61 8.98
C VAL A 106 0.31 -13.71 9.99
N SER A 107 0.19 -13.02 11.12
CA SER A 107 1.12 -13.06 12.25
C SER A 107 1.17 -14.43 12.93
N LYS A 108 0.06 -15.16 12.95
CA LYS A 108 -0.08 -16.47 13.64
C LYS A 108 0.49 -17.66 12.85
N ARG A 109 1.06 -17.42 11.67
CA ARG A 109 1.61 -18.49 10.83
C ARG A 109 3.02 -18.83 11.27
N ARG A 110 3.29 -20.12 11.49
CA ARG A 110 4.60 -20.61 11.94
C ARG A 110 5.57 -21.00 10.83
N TYR A 111 5.04 -21.39 9.66
CA TYR A 111 5.83 -22.05 8.61
C TYR A 111 5.92 -21.25 7.31
N VAL A 112 5.12 -20.19 7.17
CA VAL A 112 5.04 -19.40 5.94
C VAL A 112 5.18 -17.93 6.30
N CYS A 113 6.24 -17.31 5.78
CA CYS A 113 6.48 -15.88 5.92
C CYS A 113 5.51 -15.08 5.05
N MET A 114 5.46 -13.77 5.30
CA MET A 114 4.63 -12.89 4.50
C MET A 114 5.02 -12.93 3.02
N SER A 115 4.04 -13.26 2.17
CA SER A 115 4.23 -13.33 0.73
C SER A 115 4.22 -11.94 0.12
N PHE A 116 4.77 -11.82 -1.08
CA PHE A 116 4.78 -10.58 -1.84
C PHE A 116 3.36 -10.07 -2.16
N ASN A 117 2.38 -10.98 -2.29
CA ASN A 117 0.98 -10.62 -2.53
C ASN A 117 0.32 -10.05 -1.28
N GLU A 118 0.69 -10.53 -0.10
CA GLU A 118 0.15 -10.01 1.17
C GLU A 118 0.66 -8.58 1.43
N VAL A 119 1.95 -8.32 1.20
CA VAL A 119 2.50 -6.95 1.30
C VAL A 119 1.80 -6.01 0.33
N ARG A 120 1.54 -6.45 -0.93
CA ARG A 120 0.76 -5.68 -1.90
C ARG A 120 -0.65 -5.37 -1.38
N GLN A 121 -1.35 -6.38 -0.87
CA GLN A 121 -2.71 -6.19 -0.35
C GLN A 121 -2.74 -5.21 0.82
N ILE A 122 -1.73 -5.23 1.69
CA ILE A 122 -1.59 -4.27 2.80
C ILE A 122 -1.37 -2.85 2.26
N MET A 123 -0.50 -2.65 1.25
CA MET A 123 -0.32 -1.33 0.65
C MET A 123 -1.60 -0.82 -0.04
N ASN A 124 -2.26 -1.67 -0.82
CA ASN A 124 -3.52 -1.31 -1.48
C ASN A 124 -4.59 -0.94 -0.42
N LEU A 125 -4.64 -1.68 0.68
CA LEU A 125 -5.52 -1.37 1.80
C LEU A 125 -5.16 -0.02 2.44
N ALA A 126 -3.88 0.29 2.61
CA ALA A 126 -3.44 1.58 3.14
C ALA A 126 -3.83 2.74 2.21
N GLN A 127 -3.68 2.58 0.89
CA GLN A 127 -4.10 3.56 -0.10
C GLN A 127 -5.62 3.82 -0.04
N VAL A 128 -6.44 2.77 0.07
CA VAL A 128 -7.89 2.91 0.23
C VAL A 128 -8.23 3.58 1.57
N MET A 129 -7.53 3.21 2.65
CA MET A 129 -7.73 3.82 3.97
C MET A 129 -7.32 5.30 4.02
N ALA A 130 -6.38 5.74 3.19
CA ALA A 130 -5.94 7.12 3.12
C ALA A 130 -7.04 8.08 2.62
N PHE A 131 -8.00 7.58 1.83
CA PHE A 131 -9.16 8.36 1.37
C PHE A 131 -10.32 8.37 2.39
N GLY A 132 -10.26 7.50 3.40
CA GLY A 132 -11.25 7.46 4.46
C GLY A 132 -11.02 8.59 5.48
N PRO A 133 -12.04 8.91 6.30
CA PRO A 133 -11.87 9.87 7.39
C PRO A 133 -10.69 9.45 8.29
N PRO A 134 -9.89 10.41 8.78
CA PRO A 134 -8.79 10.12 9.69
C PRO A 134 -9.38 9.36 10.88
N ALA A 135 -8.83 8.18 11.18
CA ALA A 135 -9.30 7.44 12.34
C ALA A 135 -8.99 8.26 13.58
N SER A 136 -10.03 8.61 14.32
CA SER A 136 -9.90 8.97 15.73
C SER A 136 -9.10 7.87 16.45
N PRO A 137 -8.09 8.22 17.27
CA PRO A 137 -7.15 7.28 17.88
C PRO A 137 -7.75 6.30 18.90
N GLU A 138 -9.08 6.29 19.12
CA GLU A 138 -9.73 5.54 20.23
C GLU A 138 -10.46 4.26 19.83
N ARG A 139 -10.27 3.73 18.61
CA ARG A 139 -10.75 2.38 18.26
C ARG A 139 -9.63 1.34 18.29
N ASP A 140 -8.70 1.54 19.22
CA ASP A 140 -7.89 0.44 19.71
C ASP A 140 -8.85 -0.63 20.24
N ILE A 141 -8.69 -1.81 19.67
CA ILE A 141 -9.57 -2.93 19.81
C ILE A 141 -9.47 -3.40 21.27
N SER A 142 -10.41 -2.98 22.11
CA SER A 142 -10.75 -3.79 23.27
C SER A 142 -11.17 -5.16 22.74
N GLU A 143 -10.44 -6.19 23.13
CA GLU A 143 -10.88 -7.58 23.06
C GLU A 143 -12.24 -7.71 23.74
N ASN A 144 -13.31 -7.63 22.97
CA ASN A 144 -14.54 -8.31 23.32
C ASN A 144 -15.30 -8.63 22.05
N CYS A 145 -15.20 -9.90 21.66
CA CYS A 145 -16.13 -10.54 20.74
C CYS A 145 -17.52 -10.51 21.37
N LYS A 146 -18.23 -9.40 21.19
CA LYS A 146 -19.68 -9.40 21.14
C LYS A 146 -20.04 -8.90 19.76
N GLU A 147 -20.81 -9.71 19.05
CA GLU A 147 -21.36 -9.46 17.72
C GLU A 147 -21.93 -8.04 17.64
N ALA A 148 -21.10 -7.08 17.23
CA ALA A 148 -21.58 -5.81 16.78
C ALA A 148 -22.01 -6.04 15.34
N GLU A 149 -23.30 -6.29 15.15
CA GLU A 149 -23.92 -6.28 13.83
C GLU A 149 -23.36 -5.11 13.00
N PRO A 150 -23.09 -5.31 11.70
CA PRO A 150 -22.74 -4.20 10.84
C PRO A 150 -23.97 -3.29 10.73
N LYS A 151 -24.05 -2.29 11.61
CA LYS A 151 -24.95 -1.15 11.45
C LYS A 151 -24.50 -0.47 10.17
N TYR A 152 -25.07 -0.89 9.04
CA TYR A 152 -25.12 -0.13 7.81
C TYR A 152 -25.84 1.17 8.16
N ARG A 153 -25.06 2.16 8.61
CA ARG A 153 -25.54 3.52 8.79
C ARG A 153 -25.89 3.99 7.39
N LYS A 154 -27.19 4.01 7.07
CA LYS A 154 -27.72 4.77 5.95
C LYS A 154 -27.36 6.23 6.20
N VAL A 155 -26.20 6.64 5.71
CA VAL A 155 -25.87 8.06 5.55
C VAL A 155 -26.51 8.45 4.23
N PHE A 156 -27.83 8.61 4.25
CA PHE A 156 -28.54 9.31 3.18
C PHE A 156 -28.45 10.80 3.52
N GLU A 157 -27.62 11.48 2.73
CA GLU A 157 -27.92 12.79 2.14
C GLU A 157 -28.04 13.99 3.08
N SER A 158 -26.89 14.63 3.32
CA SER A 158 -26.73 16.09 3.23
C SER A 158 -25.22 16.40 3.25
N ASP A 159 -24.71 16.94 2.14
CA ASP A 159 -23.33 17.39 1.91
C ASP A 159 -22.26 16.30 1.78
N PHE A 160 -22.38 15.47 0.74
CA PHE A 160 -21.33 14.52 0.31
C PHE A 160 -20.13 15.24 -0.31
N ASN A 161 -19.35 15.95 0.50
CA ASN A 161 -17.97 16.24 0.12
C ASN A 161 -17.13 14.98 0.41
N PHE A 162 -17.28 13.95 -0.43
CA PHE A 162 -16.46 12.74 -0.35
C PHE A 162 -15.01 13.13 -0.63
N PRO A 163 -14.09 13.01 0.35
CA PRO A 163 -12.70 13.43 0.18
C PRO A 163 -11.89 12.44 -0.66
N GLY A 164 -12.51 11.37 -1.17
CA GLY A 164 -11.84 10.38 -1.97
C GLY A 164 -11.60 10.82 -3.42
N PRO A 165 -11.08 9.91 -4.26
CA PRO A 165 -10.60 10.26 -5.58
C PRO A 165 -11.74 10.74 -6.48
N LYS A 166 -11.51 11.86 -7.17
CA LYS A 166 -12.43 12.40 -8.19
C LYS A 166 -12.42 11.59 -9.49
N LEU A 167 -11.32 10.88 -9.74
CA LEU A 167 -11.10 10.07 -10.93
C LEU A 167 -10.55 8.70 -10.53
N ILE A 168 -11.18 7.65 -11.03
CA ILE A 168 -10.70 6.27 -10.94
C ILE A 168 -10.49 5.79 -12.38
N THR A 169 -9.25 5.49 -12.72
CA THR A 169 -8.88 4.93 -14.03
C THR A 169 -8.68 3.43 -13.90
N PHE A 170 -8.99 2.71 -14.99
CA PHE A 170 -8.77 1.28 -15.11
C PHE A 170 -8.04 1.02 -16.43
N ASP A 171 -7.01 0.20 -16.40
CA ASP A 171 -6.41 -0.37 -17.61
C ASP A 171 -7.22 -1.59 -18.05
N GLY A 172 -7.79 -1.46 -19.24
CA GLY A 172 -8.58 -2.48 -19.91
C GLY A 172 -7.85 -3.81 -20.10
N ASP A 173 -6.55 -3.75 -20.39
CA ASP A 173 -5.77 -4.93 -20.78
C ASP A 173 -5.31 -5.75 -19.58
N VAL A 174 -5.10 -5.09 -18.44
CA VAL A 174 -4.67 -5.75 -17.20
C VAL A 174 -5.88 -6.12 -16.36
N SER A 175 -6.71 -5.18 -15.94
CA SER A 175 -7.68 -5.44 -14.85
C SER A 175 -9.01 -6.03 -15.29
N PHE A 176 -9.42 -5.84 -16.54
CA PHE A 176 -10.64 -6.48 -17.06
C PHE A 176 -10.35 -7.83 -17.72
N MET A 177 -9.09 -8.11 -18.11
CA MET A 177 -8.71 -9.40 -18.71
C MET A 177 -7.92 -10.33 -17.77
N LYS A 178 -7.32 -9.80 -16.69
CA LYS A 178 -6.73 -10.56 -15.58
C LYS A 178 -7.15 -9.88 -14.26
N LEU A 179 -7.71 -10.64 -13.34
CA LEU A 179 -8.09 -10.14 -12.01
C LEU A 179 -6.84 -9.78 -11.19
N ASP A 180 -6.29 -8.59 -11.42
CA ASP A 180 -5.34 -7.91 -10.53
C ASP A 180 -5.65 -6.40 -10.57
N ILE A 181 -6.03 -5.85 -9.43
CA ILE A 181 -6.50 -4.45 -9.28
C ILE A 181 -5.30 -3.49 -9.09
N PHE A 182 -5.23 -2.56 -10.05
CA PHE A 182 -4.66 -1.21 -10.17
C PHE A 182 -3.73 -0.60 -9.10
N ALA A 183 -2.64 -0.02 -9.60
CA ALA A 183 -1.93 1.12 -9.01
C ALA A 183 -2.34 2.40 -9.78
N PHE A 184 -2.63 3.48 -9.05
CA PHE A 184 -2.95 4.79 -9.64
C PHE A 184 -1.72 5.38 -10.33
N TYR A 185 -1.85 5.68 -11.63
CA TYR A 185 -0.92 6.53 -12.39
C TYR A 185 -1.78 7.58 -13.10
N VAL A 186 -1.51 8.85 -12.83
CA VAL A 186 -1.96 9.98 -13.67
C VAL A 186 -0.67 10.69 -14.07
N SER A 187 -0.38 10.66 -15.38
CA SER A 187 0.66 11.48 -15.99
C SER A 187 0.13 12.89 -16.18
N ASP A 188 0.96 13.88 -15.90
CA ASP A 188 1.07 15.05 -16.78
C ASP A 188 2.14 14.76 -17.84
#